data_AF-A0A2P7BKU4-F1
#
_entry.id   AF-A0A2P7BKU4-F1
#
_cell.length_a   1.000
_cell.length_b   1.000
_cell.length_c   1.000
_cell.angle_alpha   90.00
_cell.angle_beta   90.00
_cell.angle_gamma   90.00
#
_symmetry.space_group_name_H-M   'P 1'
#
loop_
_entity.id
_entity.type
_entity.pdbx_description
1 polymer ?
#
loop_
_entity_poly.entity_id
_entity_poly.type
_entity_poly.pdbx_seq_one_letter_code
_entity_poly.pdbx_strand_id
1 'polypeptide(L)' 'MISREVCSDQFQEECALTDEKRDTAIDRKLLDLLVCPLTKGPLVYDQGKSELISKLAHLAYPVRDGIPIMLPSEARTITD' A
#
# COMPACT_ATOMS: atom_id res chain seq x y z
N MET A 1 51.44 -9.63 -0.96
CA MET A 1 50.21 -10.32 -0.50
C MET A 1 49.36 -9.27 0.21
N ILE A 2 48.73 -8.28 -0.43
CA ILE A 2 47.58 -8.29 -1.35
C ILE A 2 46.46 -9.26 -0.93
N SER A 3 45.24 -8.70 -0.80
CA SER A 3 43.89 -9.32 -0.73
C SER A 3 43.50 -9.89 0.64
N ARG A 4 42.39 -9.55 1.32
CA ARG A 4 41.06 -8.91 1.11
C ARG A 4 40.60 -8.53 2.55
N GLU A 5 39.81 -7.52 2.89
CA GLU A 5 38.59 -6.95 2.30
C GLU A 5 38.67 -5.40 2.36
N VAL A 6 38.82 -4.74 1.21
CA VAL A 6 37.77 -3.96 0.52
C VAL A 6 37.40 -2.65 1.23
N CYS A 7 38.14 -1.60 0.82
CA CYS A 7 37.65 -0.27 0.45
C CYS A 7 36.60 0.40 1.34
N SER A 8 37.11 1.19 2.29
CA SER A 8 36.62 2.56 2.47
C SER A 8 36.62 3.29 1.11
N ASP A 9 35.57 4.06 0.87
CA ASP A 9 35.37 4.98 -0.26
C ASP A 9 35.12 4.31 -1.63
N GLN A 10 33.85 4.17 -2.03
CA GLN A 10 33.15 5.11 -2.94
C GLN A 10 31.86 4.50 -3.56
N PHE A 11 30.81 5.32 -3.64
CA PHE A 11 29.65 5.27 -4.56
C PHE A 11 28.43 4.35 -4.31
N GLN A 12 27.40 4.98 -3.72
CA GLN A 12 25.97 5.01 -4.10
C GLN A 12 25.33 3.81 -4.82
N GLU A 13 24.26 3.28 -4.22
CA GLU A 13 22.93 3.05 -4.83
C GLU A 13 22.04 2.40 -3.76
N GLU A 14 21.20 3.19 -3.08
CA GLU A 14 19.79 3.41 -3.41
C GLU A 14 18.91 2.61 -2.44
N CYS A 15 17.91 3.30 -1.89
CA CYS A 15 16.91 2.74 -0.98
C CYS A 15 17.47 2.30 0.38
N ALA A 16 17.82 3.28 1.23
CA ALA A 16 17.55 3.15 2.67
C ALA A 16 16.04 3.00 2.85
N LEU A 17 15.55 1.79 2.60
CA LEU A 17 14.18 1.35 2.78
C LEU A 17 13.90 1.49 4.27
N THR A 18 13.08 2.48 4.60
CA THR A 18 12.50 2.62 5.94
C THR A 18 11.45 1.52 6.10
N ASP A 19 11.91 0.28 6.27
CA ASP A 19 11.04 -0.91 6.43
C ASP A 19 10.91 -1.36 7.91
N GLU A 20 11.47 -0.60 8.85
CA GLU A 20 11.33 -0.87 10.29
C GLU A 20 10.14 -0.12 10.92
N LYS A 21 8.96 -0.25 10.34
CA LYS A 21 7.72 0.03 11.07
C LYS A 21 6.68 -1.06 10.81
N ARG A 22 6.92 -2.20 11.46
CA ARG A 22 5.84 -3.10 11.86
C ARG A 22 4.92 -2.33 12.79
N ASP A 23 3.88 -1.71 12.25
CA ASP A 23 2.86 -1.03 13.05
C ASP A 23 1.46 -1.49 12.68
N THR A 24 0.67 -1.66 13.71
CA THR A 24 -0.66 -2.30 13.70
C THR A 24 -1.72 -1.28 13.28
N ALA A 25 -1.34 -0.37 12.38
CA ALA A 25 -2.15 0.69 11.82
C ALA A 25 -1.61 0.90 10.41
N ILE A 26 -2.38 0.51 9.40
CA ILE A 26 -2.10 0.80 7.99
C ILE A 26 -1.67 2.27 7.89
N ASP A 27 -0.39 2.51 7.59
CA ASP A 27 0.21 3.84 7.62
C ASP A 27 -0.46 4.69 6.53
N ARG A 28 -0.93 5.89 6.87
CA ARG A 28 -1.70 6.74 5.93
C ARG A 28 -0.92 7.04 4.64
N LYS A 29 0.41 7.10 4.73
CA LYS A 29 1.32 7.24 3.58
C LYS A 29 1.35 6.02 2.66
N LEU A 30 1.04 4.82 3.18
CA LEU A 30 0.92 3.61 2.37
C LEU A 30 -0.45 3.53 1.68
N LEU A 31 -1.50 4.05 2.32
CA LEU A 31 -2.82 4.24 1.69
C LEU A 31 -2.78 5.24 0.52
N ASP A 32 -1.89 6.22 0.58
CA ASP A 32 -1.66 7.17 -0.53
C ASP A 32 -1.05 6.48 -1.78
N LEU A 33 -0.38 5.32 -1.63
CA LEU A 33 0.10 4.50 -2.75
C LEU A 33 -0.99 3.56 -3.29
N LEU A 34 -1.95 3.18 -2.45
CA LEU A 34 -3.08 2.31 -2.83
C LEU A 34 -4.14 3.10 -3.59
N VAL A 35 -3.94 3.19 -4.90
CA VAL A 35 -4.88 3.83 -5.83
C VAL A 35 -5.96 2.85 -6.30
N CYS A 36 -7.16 3.37 -6.54
CA CYS A 36 -8.26 2.60 -7.12
C CYS A 36 -7.87 2.02 -8.49
N PRO A 37 -8.11 0.72 -8.78
CA PRO A 37 -7.74 0.12 -10.07
C PRO A 37 -8.43 0.80 -11.27
N LEU A 38 -9.64 1.31 -11.07
CA LEU A 38 -10.48 1.92 -12.11
C LEU A 38 -10.23 3.42 -12.29
N THR A 39 -10.26 4.18 -11.19
CA THR A 39 -10.20 5.65 -11.25
C THR A 39 -8.81 6.21 -11.01
N LYS A 40 -7.86 5.37 -10.56
CA LYS A 40 -6.52 5.77 -10.09
C LYS A 40 -6.54 6.83 -8.98
N GLY A 41 -7.70 7.03 -8.35
CA GLY A 41 -7.88 7.98 -7.26
C GLY A 41 -7.60 7.38 -5.89
N PRO A 42 -7.62 8.22 -4.84
CA PRO A 42 -7.37 7.79 -3.48
C PRO A 42 -8.44 6.82 -2.98
N LEU A 43 -8.03 5.89 -2.11
CA LEU A 43 -8.91 4.97 -1.40
C LEU A 43 -8.96 5.32 0.09
N VAL A 44 -10.14 5.18 0.68
CA VAL A 44 -10.35 5.37 2.12
C VAL A 44 -10.53 4.01 2.77
N TYR A 45 -9.66 3.66 3.72
CA TYR A 45 -9.83 2.43 4.47
C TYR A 45 -10.86 2.59 5.59
N ASP A 46 -11.89 1.76 5.57
CA ASP A 46 -12.88 1.62 6.62
C ASP A 46 -12.48 0.42 7.50
N GLN A 47 -11.98 0.71 8.71
CA GLN A 47 -11.61 -0.32 9.68
C GLN A 47 -12.82 -1.08 10.25
N GLY A 48 -14.00 -0.46 10.29
CA GLY A 48 -15.20 -1.08 10.83
C GLY A 48 -15.70 -2.22 9.94
N LYS A 49 -15.51 -2.10 8.63
CA LYS A 49 -15.88 -3.13 7.64
C LYS A 49 -14.71 -3.86 7.02
N SER A 50 -13.48 -3.43 7.30
CA SER A 50 -12.27 -3.89 6.60
C SER A 50 -12.46 -3.79 5.07
N GLU A 51 -12.82 -2.60 4.59
CA GLU A 51 -13.06 -2.31 3.17
C GLU A 51 -12.25 -1.08 2.73
N LEU A 52 -11.81 -1.04 1.47
CA LEU A 52 -11.25 0.13 0.80
C LEU A 52 -12.32 0.80 -0.05
N ILE A 53 -12.72 2.00 0.33
CA ILE A 53 -13.78 2.76 -0.31
C ILE A 53 -13.20 3.71 -1.35
N SER A 54 -13.68 3.61 -2.58
CA SER A 54 -13.44 4.58 -3.65
C SER A 54 -14.65 5.48 -3.81
N LYS A 55 -14.52 6.74 -3.36
CA LYS A 55 -15.59 7.75 -3.52
C LYS A 55 -15.87 8.08 -4.99
N LEU A 56 -14.85 8.06 -5.84
CA LEU A 56 -14.98 8.38 -7.27
C LEU A 56 -15.68 7.28 -8.06
N ALA A 57 -15.43 6.02 -7.69
CA ALA A 57 -16.04 4.88 -8.37
C ALA A 57 -17.38 4.47 -7.74
N HIS A 58 -17.73 5.00 -6.58
CA HIS A 58 -18.86 4.55 -5.77
C HIS A 58 -18.80 3.04 -5.48
N LEU A 59 -17.60 2.54 -5.21
CA LEU A 59 -17.31 1.13 -4.94
C LEU A 59 -16.51 0.96 -3.66
N ALA A 60 -16.78 -0.11 -2.92
CA ALA A 60 -16.04 -0.55 -1.75
C ALA A 60 -15.44 -1.94 -2.01
N TYR A 61 -14.12 -2.04 -1.90
CA TYR A 61 -13.36 -3.27 -2.10
C TYR A 61 -13.10 -3.96 -0.76
N PRO A 62 -13.46 -5.24 -0.57
CA PRO A 62 -13.26 -5.93 0.70
C PRO A 62 -11.78 -6.27 0.94
N VAL A 63 -11.38 -6.28 2.21
CA VAL A 63 -10.07 -6.78 2.67
C VAL A 63 -10.32 -8.10 3.39
N ARG A 64 -9.74 -9.20 2.89
CA ARG A 64 -9.83 -10.53 3.49
C ARG A 64 -8.43 -11.01 3.85
N ASP A 65 -8.24 -11.46 5.08
CA ASP A 65 -6.93 -11.91 5.59
C ASP A 65 -5.82 -10.84 5.50
N GLY A 66 -6.20 -9.57 5.56
CA GLY A 66 -5.28 -8.44 5.37
C GLY A 66 -4.90 -8.18 3.90
N ILE A 67 -5.47 -8.92 2.95
CA ILE A 67 -5.24 -8.77 1.51
C ILE A 67 -6.43 -8.01 0.88
N PRO A 68 -6.19 -6.84 0.26
CA PRO A 68 -7.24 -6.11 -0.45
C PRO A 68 -7.66 -6.81 -1.75
N ILE A 69 -8.95 -7.09 -1.89
CA ILE A 69 -9.51 -7.67 -3.12
C ILE A 69 -9.98 -6.55 -4.05
N MET A 70 -9.09 -6.10 -4.93
CA MET A 70 -9.35 -5.02 -5.90
C MET A 70 -10.01 -5.51 -7.20
N LEU A 71 -11.01 -6.39 -7.09
CA LEU A 71 -11.76 -6.90 -8.23
C LEU A 71 -13.12 -6.19 -8.34
N PRO A 72 -13.50 -5.65 -9.52
CA PRO A 72 -14.80 -5.02 -9.70
C PRO A 72 -15.99 -5.94 -9.36
N SER A 73 -15.86 -7.24 -9.61
CA SER A 73 -16.91 -8.24 -9.32
C SER A 73 -17.13 -8.49 -7.83
N GLU A 74 -16.10 -8.28 -7.00
CA GLU A 74 -16.17 -8.41 -5.55
C GLU A 74 -16.43 -7.07 -4.86
N ALA A 75 -16.38 -5.97 -5.62
CA ALA A 75 -16.60 -4.65 -5.11
C ALA A 75 -18.08 -4.41 -4.83
N ARG A 76 -18.39 -3.94 -3.63
CA ARG A 76 -19.74 -3.57 -3.23
C ARG A 76 -20.03 -2.15 -3.69
N THR A 77 -21.13 -1.95 -4.41
CA THR A 77 -21.59 -0.60 -4.75
C THR A 77 -22.02 0.15 -3.49
N ILE A 78 -21.51 1.36 -3.33
CA ILE A 78 -21.93 2.27 -2.27
C ILE A 78 -22.75 3.40 -2.91
N THR A 79 -23.95 3.62 -2.38
CA THR A 79 -24.76 4.78 -2.71
C THR A 79 -24.67 5.68 -1.48
N ASP A 80 -23.68 6.57 -1.47
CA ASP A 80 -23.59 7.66 -0.49
C ASP A 80 -24.21 8.91 -1.13
#